data_AF-A0A846SLC7-F1
#
_entry.id   AF-A0A846SLC7-F1
#
_cell.length_a   1.000
_cell.length_b   1.000
_cell.length_c   1.000
_cell.angle_alpha   90.00
_cell.angle_beta   90.00
_cell.angle_gamma   90.00
#
_symmetry.space_group_name_H-M   'P 1'
#
loop_
_entity.id
_entity.type
_entity.pdbx_description
1 polymer ?
#
loop_
_entity_poly.entity_id
_entity_poly.type
_entity_poly.pdbx_seq_one_letter_code
_entity_poly.pdbx_strand_id
1 'polypeptide(L)' 'MAAGDIETFHRNGIWFNRIEGESQTLGASFETEAEAVKAGRGAAMARQVAHTVRTEEGPSKDESAYERHPRDLIG' A
#
# COMPACT_ATOMS: atom_id res chain seq x y z
N MET A 1 -7.96 5.87 -5.92
CA MET A 1 -7.30 6.49 -4.76
C MET A 1 -6.38 7.58 -5.30
N ALA A 2 -6.10 8.60 -4.50
CA ALA A 2 -5.10 9.60 -4.83
C ALA A 2 -3.70 9.12 -4.40
N ALA A 3 -2.66 9.54 -5.11
CA ALA A 3 -1.29 9.28 -4.68
C ALA A 3 -1.07 9.92 -3.29
N GLY A 4 -0.53 9.15 -2.35
CA GLY A 4 -0.37 9.54 -0.95
C GLY A 4 -1.44 8.97 0.00
N ASP A 5 -2.54 8.42 -0.49
CA ASP A 5 -3.54 7.74 0.35
C ASP A 5 -2.97 6.46 0.96
N ILE A 6 -3.52 6.03 2.10
CA ILE A 6 -3.15 4.74 2.69
C ILE A 6 -4.05 3.64 2.15
N GLU A 7 -3.44 2.59 1.62
CA GLU A 7 -4.13 1.37 1.23
C GLU A 7 -3.76 0.22 2.17
N THR A 8 -4.77 -0.45 2.70
CA THR A 8 -4.66 -1.76 3.33
C THR A 8 -5.04 -2.83 2.31
N PHE A 9 -4.16 -3.79 2.07
CA PHE A 9 -4.39 -4.90 1.15
C PHE A 9 -3.91 -6.19 1.78
N HIS A 10 -4.38 -7.33 1.26
CA HIS A 10 -3.87 -8.63 1.68
C HIS A 10 -3.29 -9.42 0.52
N ARG A 11 -2.26 -10.20 0.82
CA ARG A 11 -1.56 -11.07 -0.12
C ARG A 11 -1.18 -12.36 0.58
N ASN A 12 -1.56 -13.49 0.00
CA ASN A 12 -1.29 -14.82 0.57
C ASN A 12 -1.82 -14.96 2.01
N GLY A 13 -2.97 -14.36 2.32
CA GLY A 13 -3.57 -14.35 3.66
C GLY A 13 -2.90 -13.44 4.70
N ILE A 14 -1.89 -12.65 4.29
CA ILE A 14 -1.22 -11.68 5.16
C ILE A 14 -1.63 -10.28 4.75
N TRP A 15 -1.92 -9.43 5.74
CA TRP A 15 -2.33 -8.06 5.54
C TRP A 15 -1.18 -7.07 5.62
N PHE A 16 -1.20 -6.07 4.76
CA PHE A 16 -0.19 -5.04 4.65
C PHE A 16 -0.86 -3.67 4.50
N ASN A 17 -0.15 -2.64 4.95
CA ASN A 17 -0.48 -1.26 4.65
C ASN A 17 0.57 -0.68 3.71
N ARG A 18 0.22 0.27 2.87
CA ARG A 18 1.18 1.04 2.06
C ARG A 18 0.62 2.42 1.73
N ILE A 19 1.47 3.26 1.15
CA ILE A 19 1.06 4.53 0.57
C ILE A 19 0.81 4.28 -0.93
N GLU A 20 -0.34 4.71 -1.43
CA GLU A 20 -0.66 4.67 -2.86
C GLU A 20 0.34 5.52 -3.65
N GLY A 21 0.94 4.95 -4.69
CA GLY A 21 2.06 5.53 -5.42
C GLY A 21 3.44 5.17 -4.87
N GLU A 22 3.53 4.43 -3.76
CA GLU A 22 4.78 3.89 -3.23
C GLU A 22 4.81 2.36 -3.30
N SER A 23 5.97 1.83 -3.67
CA SER A 23 6.20 0.37 -3.76
C SER A 23 6.42 -0.27 -2.38
N GLN A 24 6.70 0.52 -1.35
CA GLN A 24 7.02 0.02 -0.01
C GLN A 24 5.78 -0.09 0.88
N THR A 25 5.70 -1.19 1.62
CA THR A 25 4.71 -1.35 2.68
C THR A 25 5.09 -0.51 3.91
N LEU A 26 4.07 0.04 4.54
CA LEU A 26 4.16 0.76 5.81
C LEU A 26 4.20 -0.23 6.97
N GLY A 27 5.36 -0.32 7.61
CA GLY A 27 5.53 -1.02 8.87
C GLY A 27 5.46 -2.55 8.74
N ALA A 28 4.94 -3.19 9.78
CA ALA A 28 4.86 -4.65 9.87
C ALA A 28 3.66 -5.21 9.07
N SER A 29 3.76 -6.50 8.72
CA SER A 29 2.64 -7.29 8.24
C SER A 29 1.72 -7.73 9.38
N PHE A 30 0.44 -7.94 9.09
CA PHE A 30 -0.57 -8.34 10.06
C PHE A 30 -1.23 -9.65 9.63
N GLU A 31 -1.62 -10.48 10.60
CA GLU A 31 -2.32 -11.73 10.34
C GLU A 31 -3.83 -11.50 10.15
N THR A 32 -4.37 -10.40 10.67
CA THR A 32 -5.79 -10.09 10.64
C THR A 32 -6.09 -8.74 9.99
N GLU A 33 -7.21 -8.67 9.28
CA GLU A 33 -7.71 -7.43 8.68
C GLU A 33 -7.87 -6.34 9.73
N ALA A 34 -8.45 -6.67 10.88
CA ALA A 34 -8.73 -5.71 11.93
C ALA A 34 -7.48 -4.98 12.43
N GLU A 35 -6.36 -5.70 12.59
CA GLU A 35 -5.09 -5.11 12.98
C GLU A 35 -4.50 -4.23 11.88
N ALA A 36 -4.54 -4.71 10.63
CA ALA A 36 -4.07 -3.95 9.48
C ALA A 36 -4.86 -2.66 9.28
N VAL A 37 -6.19 -2.72 9.37
CA VAL A 37 -7.10 -1.57 9.27
C VAL A 37 -6.84 -0.57 10.40
N LYS A 38 -6.63 -1.03 11.63
CA LYS A 38 -6.33 -0.16 12.76
C LYS A 38 -5.01 0.59 12.54
N ALA A 39 -3.97 -0.12 12.09
CA ALA A 39 -2.68 0.49 11.78
C ALA A 39 -2.76 1.45 10.57
N GLY A 40 -3.42 1.03 9.49
CA GLY A 40 -3.62 1.83 8.27
C GLY A 40 -4.39 3.11 8.55
N ARG A 41 -5.48 3.03 9.33
CA ARG A 41 -6.24 4.21 9.75
C ARG A 41 -5.41 5.16 10.63
N GLY A 42 -4.58 4.62 11.52
CA GLY A 42 -3.65 5.43 12.31
C GLY A 42 -2.65 6.20 11.43
N ALA A 43 -2.06 5.52 10.43
CA ALA A 43 -1.17 6.14 9.48
C ALA A 43 -1.86 7.20 8.61
N ALA A 44 -3.10 6.92 8.16
CA ALA A 44 -3.89 7.84 7.36
C ALA A 44 -4.27 9.11 8.15
N MET A 45 -4.65 8.95 9.42
CA MET A 45 -4.92 10.08 10.32
C MET A 45 -3.68 10.94 10.55
N ALA A 46 -2.52 10.31 10.81
CA ALA A 46 -1.27 11.03 11.01
C ALA A 46 -0.82 11.81 9.77
N ARG A 47 -1.15 11.31 8.57
CA ARG A 47 -0.86 11.95 7.28
C ARG A 47 -1.98 12.86 6.77
N GLN A 48 -3.15 12.83 7.41
CA GLN A 48 -4.37 13.51 6.98
C GLN A 48 -4.81 13.14 5.55
N VAL A 49 -4.68 11.86 5.19
CA VAL A 49 -5.03 11.30 3.88
C VAL A 49 -6.18 10.29 4.01
N ALA A 50 -6.73 9.84 2.87
CA ALA A 50 -7.77 8.83 2.89
C ALA A 50 -7.18 7.44 3.23
N HIS A 51 -8.03 6.58 3.78
CA HIS A 51 -7.71 5.18 4.05
C HIS A 51 -8.67 4.29 3.27
N THR A 52 -8.14 3.36 2.48
CA THR A 52 -8.95 2.38 1.76
C THR A 52 -8.49 0.96 2.09
N VAL A 53 -9.43 0.02 2.11
CA VAL A 53 -9.18 -1.38 2.41
C VAL A 53 -9.61 -2.21 1.20
N ARG A 54 -8.69 -2.98 0.61
CA ARG A 54 -8.99 -4.00 -0.40
C ARG A 54 -9.07 -5.36 0.27
N THR A 55 -10.26 -5.95 0.21
CA THR A 55 -10.55 -7.31 0.67
C THR A 55 -10.39 -8.36 -0.44
N GLU A 56 -10.15 -7.94 -1.68
CA GLU A 56 -9.84 -8.84 -2.79
C GLU A 56 -8.37 -9.26 -2.75
N GLU A 57 -8.12 -10.57 -2.93
CA GLU A 57 -6.77 -11.11 -2.97
C GLU A 57 -6.15 -10.75 -4.32
N GLY A 58 -5.22 -9.81 -4.31
CA GLY A 58 -4.58 -9.36 -5.54
C GLY A 58 -3.51 -8.34 -5.28
N PRO A 59 -2.56 -8.20 -6.22
CA PRO A 59 -1.62 -7.12 -6.13
C PRO A 59 -2.38 -5.80 -6.10
N SER A 60 -2.00 -5.02 -5.11
CA SER A 60 -2.35 -3.64 -4.98
C SER A 60 -1.87 -2.89 -6.24
N LYS A 61 -2.68 -1.95 -6.77
CA LYS A 61 -2.57 -1.43 -8.16
C LYS A 61 -1.23 -0.76 -8.53
N ASP A 62 -0.28 -0.65 -7.59
CA ASP A 62 1.07 -0.10 -7.79
C ASP A 62 2.12 -1.11 -8.25
N GLU A 63 1.73 -2.29 -8.77
CA GLU A 63 2.67 -3.15 -9.52
C GLU A 63 3.08 -2.56 -10.90
N SER A 64 3.27 -1.24 -11.00
CA SER A 64 3.84 -0.59 -12.18
C SER A 64 4.66 0.68 -11.88
N ALA A 65 5.20 0.82 -10.68
CA ALA A 65 6.13 1.90 -10.38
C ALA A 65 7.30 1.38 -9.55
N TYR A 66 8.22 0.64 -10.16
CA TYR A 66 9.67 0.81 -10.01
C TYR A 66 10.44 -0.23 -10.86
N GLU A 67 10.27 -0.16 -12.17
CA GLU A 67 11.34 -0.51 -13.12
C GLU A 67 11.47 0.66 -14.12
N ARG A 68 11.87 1.83 -13.64
CA ARG A 68 12.65 2.73 -14.49
C ARG A 68 14.08 2.63 -14.02
N HIS A 69 14.77 1.65 -14.58
CA HIS A 69 16.23 1.65 -14.56
C HIS A 69 16.68 2.99 -15.17
N PRO A 70 17.64 3.73 -14.56
CA PRO A 70 18.14 4.99 -15.14
C PRO A 70 18.82 4.83 -16.52
N ARG A 71 18.86 3.61 -17.06
CA ARG A 71 19.43 3.26 -18.37
C ARG A 71 18.42 3.27 -19.53
N ASP A 72 17.11 3.34 -19.27
CA ASP A 72 16.10 3.40 -20.34
C ASP A 72 15.80 4.83 -20.83
N LEU A 73 16.63 5.81 -20.44
CA LEU A 73 16.52 7.22 -20.87
C LEU A 73 17.51 7.62 -21.97
N ILE A 74 18.28 6.69 -22.51
CA ILE A 74 19.21 6.97 -23.63
C ILE A 74 18.89 5.98 -24.76
N GLY A 75 18.36 6.52 -25.84
CA GLY A 75 18.19 5.82 -27.12
C GLY A 75 19.50 5.60 -27.86
#